data_AF-A0A7W1AKP2-F1
#
_entry.id   AF-A0A7W1AKP2-F1
#
_cell.length_a   1.000
_cell.length_b   1.000
_cell.length_c   1.000
_cell.angle_alpha   90.00
_cell.angle_beta   90.00
_cell.angle_gamma   90.00
#
_symmetry.space_group_name_H-M   'P 1'
#
loop_
_entity.id
_entity.type
_entity.pdbx_description
1 polymer ?
#
loop_
_entity_poly.entity_id
_entity_poly.type
_entity_poly.pdbx_seq_one_letter_code
_entity_poly.pdbx_strand_id
1 'polypeptide(L)'
;MADQTDPGFDQILARLREVVVRLESGELSLEQSLQIYEEGVTLARRGQQLLASAEKRVEILVSASGNVEVVPFDPSSTHPDSSKAES
;
A
#
# COMPACT_ATOMS: atom_id res chain seq x y z
N MET A 1 23.88 -4.87 17.07
CA MET A 1 23.78 -4.14 15.79
C MET A 1 22.36 -3.60 15.72
N ALA A 2 22.20 -2.29 15.69
CA ALA A 2 20.90 -1.63 15.77
C ALA A 2 20.02 -2.13 14.64
N ASP A 3 18.88 -2.72 15.01
CA ASP A 3 17.79 -3.06 14.11
C ASP A 3 17.19 -1.75 13.60
N GLN A 4 17.84 -1.15 12.61
CA GLN A 4 17.20 -0.16 11.74
C GLN A 4 16.33 -0.94 10.76
N THR A 5 15.33 -1.65 11.30
CA THR A 5 14.26 -2.23 10.50
C THR A 5 13.50 -1.07 9.91
N ASP A 6 13.60 -0.95 8.60
CA ASP A 6 12.68 -0.18 7.78
C ASP A 6 11.26 -0.25 8.38
N PRO A 7 10.56 0.88 8.66
CA PRO A 7 9.22 0.86 9.24
C PRO A 7 8.33 -0.12 8.51
N GLY A 8 7.72 -1.02 9.29
CA GLY A 8 6.74 -1.97 8.79
C GLY A 8 5.54 -1.26 8.17
N PHE A 9 4.76 -2.00 7.38
CA PHE A 9 3.60 -1.45 6.66
C PHE A 9 2.64 -0.67 7.59
N ASP A 10 2.38 -1.18 8.80
CA ASP A 10 1.51 -0.52 9.79
C ASP A 10 2.03 0.84 10.24
N GLN A 11 3.35 1.00 10.40
CA GLN A 11 3.96 2.27 10.77
C GLN A 11 3.88 3.28 9.62
N ILE A 12 4.12 2.84 8.39
CA ILE A 12 3.96 3.68 7.20
C ILE A 12 2.51 4.17 7.10
N LEU A 13 1.55 3.26 7.27
CA LEU A 13 0.14 3.59 7.20
C LEU A 13 -0.30 4.53 8.33
N ALA A 14 0.19 4.32 9.55
CA ALA A 14 -0.05 5.22 10.67
C ALA A 14 0.48 6.63 10.37
N ARG A 15 1.72 6.72 9.87
CA ARG A 15 2.32 8.00 9.53
C ARG A 15 1.60 8.70 8.38
N LEU A 16 1.17 7.96 7.36
CA LEU A 16 0.40 8.52 6.24
C LEU A 16 -0.92 9.13 6.73
N ARG A 17 -1.61 8.49 7.69
CA ARG A 17 -2.82 9.05 8.30
C ARG A 17 -2.53 10.37 9.03
N GLU A 18 -1.43 10.44 9.78
CA GLU A 18 -1.03 11.69 10.45
C GLU A 18 -0.74 12.81 9.44
N VAL A 19 -0.07 12.48 8.32
CA VAL A 19 0.18 13.43 7.23
C VAL A 19 -1.13 13.99 6.68
N VAL A 20 -2.10 13.13 6.39
CA VAL A 20 -3.42 13.54 5.89
C VAL A 20 -4.13 14.45 6.90
N VAL A 21 -4.21 14.05 8.17
CA VAL A 21 -4.84 14.86 9.23
C VAL A 21 -4.22 16.25 9.34
N ARG A 22 -2.89 16.34 9.23
CA ARG A 22 -2.17 17.63 9.29
C ARG A 22 -2.37 18.49 8.04
N LEU A 23 -2.53 17.88 6.86
CA LEU A 23 -2.87 18.61 5.64
C LEU A 23 -4.31 19.13 5.68
N GLU A 24 -5.24 18.33 6.25
CA GLU A 24 -6.65 18.69 6.38
C GLU A 24 -6.92 19.73 7.47
N SER A 25 -6.02 19.89 8.45
CA SER A 25 -6.21 20.87 9.53
C SER A 25 -6.20 22.32 9.04
N GLY A 26 -5.52 22.60 7.91
CA GLY A 26 -5.41 23.95 7.35
C GLY A 26 -4.55 24.92 8.16
N GLU A 27 -3.85 24.44 9.20
CA GLU A 27 -3.03 25.26 10.09
C GLU A 27 -1.58 25.46 9.59
N LEU A 28 -1.21 24.76 8.51
CA LEU A 28 0.15 24.76 7.96
C LEU A 28 0.36 25.94 7.01
N SER A 29 1.56 26.52 7.06
CA SER A 29 2.01 27.41 5.99
C SER A 29 2.16 26.65 4.67
N LEU A 30 2.28 27.37 3.54
CA LEU A 30 2.51 26.75 2.24
C LEU A 30 3.77 25.87 2.23
N GLU A 31 4.87 26.36 2.78
CA GLU A 31 6.14 25.63 2.84
C GLU A 31 6.03 24.36 3.69
N GLN A 32 5.34 24.46 4.85
CA GLN A 32 5.07 23.30 5.71
C GLN A 32 4.15 22.27 5.03
N SER A 33 3.16 22.75 4.27
CA SER A 33 2.22 21.92 3.51
C SER A 33 2.94 21.16 2.39
N LEU A 34 3.89 21.80 1.70
CA LEU A 34 4.72 21.15 0.70
C LEU A 34 5.63 20.08 1.33
N GLN A 35 6.29 20.41 2.43
CA GLN A 35 7.19 19.47 3.10
C GLN A 35 6.46 18.22 3.60
N ILE A 36 5.28 18.38 4.21
CA ILE A 36 4.51 17.23 4.69
C ILE A 36 3.87 16.43 3.55
N TYR A 37 3.52 17.08 2.44
CA TYR A 37 3.06 16.41 1.23
C TYR A 37 4.16 15.53 0.62
N GLU A 38 5.38 16.04 0.50
CA GLU A 38 6.54 15.26 0.04
C GLU A 38 6.81 14.05 0.92
N GLU A 39 6.68 14.22 2.24
CA GLU A 39 6.74 13.12 3.21
C GLU A 39 5.65 12.07 2.92
N GLY A 40 4.40 12.51 2.72
CA GLY A 40 3.27 11.64 2.36
C GLY A 40 3.51 10.85 1.07
N VAL A 41 4.00 11.49 0.01
CA VAL A 41 4.33 10.84 -1.26
C VAL A 41 5.42 9.78 -1.06
N THR A 42 6.44 10.08 -0.25
CA THR A 42 7.54 9.17 0.05
C THR A 42 7.03 7.94 0.82
N LEU A 43 6.18 8.15 1.82
CA LEU A 43 5.55 7.08 2.60
C LEU A 43 4.66 6.20 1.72
N ALA A 44 3.85 6.79 0.85
CA ALA A 44 2.97 6.05 -0.05
C ALA A 44 3.76 5.13 -0.99
N ARG A 45 4.81 5.66 -1.64
CA ARG A 45 5.70 4.87 -2.52
C ARG A 45 6.33 3.70 -1.78
N ARG A 46 6.79 3.95 -0.55
CA ARG A 46 7.40 2.93 0.29
C ARG A 46 6.41 1.84 0.69
N GLY A 47 5.17 2.22 1.04
CA GLY A 47 4.08 1.27 1.30
C GLY A 47 3.80 0.38 0.08
N GLN A 48 3.73 0.96 -1.12
CA GLN A 48 3.54 0.21 -2.36
C GLN A 48 4.69 -0.79 -2.61
N GLN A 49 5.94 -0.40 -2.35
CA GLN A 49 7.10 -1.29 -2.50
C GLN A 49 7.06 -2.47 -1.53
N LEU A 50 6.66 -2.24 -0.28
CA LEU A 50 6.48 -3.31 0.71
C LEU A 50 5.39 -4.30 0.28
N LEU A 51 4.24 -3.79 -0.20
CA LEU A 51 3.16 -4.62 -0.70
C LEU A 51 3.60 -5.45 -1.90
N ALA A 52 4.27 -4.85 -2.88
CA ALA A 52 4.78 -5.56 -4.05
C ALA A 52 5.80 -6.66 -3.67
N SER A 53 6.65 -6.39 -2.67
CA SER A 53 7.59 -7.39 -2.15
C SER A 53 6.85 -8.57 -1.48
N ALA A 54 5.82 -8.27 -0.68
CA ALA A 54 4.99 -9.26 -0.03
C ALA A 54 4.22 -10.12 -1.05
N GLU A 55 3.61 -9.50 -2.07
CA GLU A 55 2.90 -10.18 -3.16
C GLU A 55 3.81 -11.17 -3.88
N LYS A 56 4.99 -10.72 -4.30
CA LYS A 56 5.99 -11.58 -4.96
C LYS A 56 6.40 -12.77 -4.08
N ARG A 57 6.54 -12.55 -2.77
CA ARG A 57 6.88 -13.63 -1.83
C ARG A 57 5.76 -14.65 -1.73
N VAL A 58 4.50 -14.21 -1.70
CA VAL A 58 3.33 -15.09 -1.74
C VAL A 58 3.31 -15.89 -3.04
N GLU A 59 3.51 -15.24 -4.19
CA GLU A 59 3.55 -15.90 -5.51
C GLU A 59 4.58 -17.04 -5.56
N ILE A 60 5.79 -16.81 -5.03
CA ILE A 60 6.84 -17.84 -4.96
C ILE A 60 6.42 -19.02 -4.07
N LEU A 61 5.80 -18.76 -2.91
CA LEU A 61 5.35 -19.81 -1.99
C LEU A 61 4.20 -20.65 -2.58
N VAL A 62 3.30 -19.98 -3.29
CA VAL A 62 2.12 -20.57 -3.91
C VAL A 62 2.51 -21.43 -5.12
N SER A 63 3.38 -20.91 -6.00
CA SER A 63 3.93 -21.67 -7.13
C SER A 63 4.76 -22.88 -6.70
N ALA A 64 5.51 -22.77 -5.60
CA ALA A 64 6.24 -23.90 -5.00
C ALA A 64 5.30 -25.00 -4.45
N SER A 65 4.06 -24.66 -4.12
CA SER A 65 3.05 -25.61 -3.60
C SER A 65 2.25 -26.33 -4.70
N GLY A 66 2.48 -25.98 -5.97
CA GLY A 66 2.22 -26.86 -7.12
C GLY A 66 0.81 -26.89 -7.71
N ASN A 67 -0.15 -26.08 -7.26
CA ASN A 67 -1.53 -26.17 -7.81
C ASN A 67 -2.40 -24.91 -7.71
N VAL A 68 -1.81 -23.72 -7.64
CA VAL A 68 -2.57 -22.48 -7.50
C VAL A 68 -2.11 -21.47 -8.54
N GLU A 69 -3.05 -21.01 -9.36
CA GLU A 69 -2.86 -19.94 -10.33
C GLU A 69 -2.91 -18.59 -9.58
N VAL A 70 -1.83 -17.82 -9.69
CA VAL A 70 -1.73 -16.49 -9.07
C VAL A 70 -2.07 -15.46 -10.13
N VAL A 71 -3.14 -14.70 -9.90
CA VAL A 71 -3.54 -13.57 -10.75
C VAL A 71 -3.18 -12.24 -10.07
N PRO A 72 -2.74 -11.21 -10.82
CA PRO A 72 -2.45 -9.90 -10.26
C PRO A 72 -3.64 -9.32 -9.51
N PHE A 73 -3.41 -8.73 -8.33
CA PHE A 73 -4.47 -8.05 -7.60
C PHE A 73 -4.82 -6.71 -8.27
N ASP A 74 -6.04 -6.60 -8.80
CA ASP A 74 -6.57 -5.35 -9.34
C ASP A 74 -7.45 -4.63 -8.30
N PRO A 75 -6.99 -3.52 -7.68
CA PRO A 75 -7.77 -2.78 -6.68
C PRO A 75 -9.02 -2.10 -7.26
N SER A 76 -9.13 -1.96 -8.59
CA SER A 76 -10.31 -1.39 -9.26
C SER A 76 -11.40 -2.42 -9.57
N SER A 77 -11.12 -3.71 -9.37
CA SER A 77 -12.04 -4.83 -9.64
C SER A 77 -13.01 -5.14 -8.49
N THR A 78 -13.37 -4.17 -7.65
CA THR A 78 -14.46 -4.34 -6.66
C THR A 78 -15.83 -4.28 -7.35
N HIS A 79 -16.18 -5.36 -8.06
CA HIS A 79 -17.57 -5.69 -8.36
C HIS A 79 -17.78 -7.21 -8.26
N PRO A 80 -18.71 -7.69 -7.43
CA PRO A 80 -19.06 -9.10 -7.39
C PRO A 80 -19.82 -9.47 -8.66
N ASP A 81 -19.48 -10.64 -9.17
CA ASP A 81 -20.12 -11.35 -10.26
C ASP A 81 -21.65 -11.21 -10.24
N SER A 82 -22.21 -10.66 -11.31
CA SER A 82 -23.63 -10.77 -11.63
C SER A 82 -23.82 -10.88 -13.15
N SER A 83 -23.32 -11.96 -13.75
CA SER A 83 -24.01 -12.55 -14.90
C SER A 83 -23.76 -14.05 -15.01
N LYS A 84 -24.52 -14.81 -14.22
CA LYS A 84 -24.89 -16.18 -14.58
C LYS A 84 -26.22 -16.11 -15.32
N ALA A 85 -26.22 -16.35 -16.63
CA ALA A 85 -27.36 -16.97 -17.33
C ALA A 85 -26.92 -17.44 -18.72
N GLU A 86 -26.90 -18.77 -18.88
CA GLU A 86 -27.16 -19.54 -20.09
C GLU A 86 -27.75 -18.76 -21.29
N SER A 87 -27.12 -18.94 -22.46
CA SER A 87 -27.78 -19.34 -23.72
C SER A 87 -26.73 -19.78 -24.73
#